data_AF-A0A183LBN8-F1
#
_entry.id   AF-A0A183LBN8-F1
#
_cell.length_a   1.000
_cell.length_b   1.000
_cell.length_c   1.000
_cell.angle_alpha   90.00
_cell.angle_beta   90.00
_cell.angle_gamma   90.00
#
_symmetry.space_group_name_H-M   'P 1'
#
loop_
_entity.id
_entity.type
_entity.pdbx_description
1 polymer ?
#
loop_
_entity_poly.entity_id
_entity_poly.type
_entity_poly.pdbx_seq_one_letter_code
_entity_poly.pdbx_strand_id
1 'polypeptide(L)'
;MVIRRIKNGKAAGPDNIPAKALNSDVERSCTDEIATLRIIVEQSVEWNSSLYINFIDYEKAFDSVDRRTLWKRLRHYGVPEKIVSIIRSS
;
A
#
# COMPACT_ATOMS: atom_id res chain seq x y z
N MET A 1 6.71 17.77 25.82
CA MET A 1 6.44 17.06 24.55
C MET A 1 7.68 16.25 24.20
N VAL A 2 7.57 14.92 24.16
CA VAL A 2 8.72 14.02 24.06
C VAL A 2 8.91 13.60 22.60
N ILE A 3 10.02 14.02 22.00
CA ILE A 3 10.42 13.57 20.66
C ILE A 3 11.14 12.23 20.83
N ARG A 4 10.52 11.14 20.36
CA ARG A 4 11.15 9.82 20.35
C ARG A 4 12.00 9.66 19.10
N ARG A 5 13.32 9.53 19.31
CA ARG A 5 14.32 9.22 18.29
C ARG A 5 14.02 7.84 17.67
N ILE A 6 13.59 7.82 16.41
CA ILE A 6 13.49 6.58 15.64
C ILE A 6 14.91 6.16 15.24
N LYS A 7 15.46 5.14 15.90
CA LYS A 7 16.61 4.37 15.40
C LYS A 7 16.29 2.88 15.52
N ASN A 8 16.01 2.23 14.39
CA ASN A 8 16.84 1.16 13.80
C ASN A 8 16.06 0.47 12.68
N GLY A 9 16.68 0.43 11.51
CA GLY A 9 16.07 0.02 10.23
C GLY A 9 16.22 1.16 9.23
N LYS A 10 17.41 1.30 8.65
CA LYS A 10 17.77 2.36 7.70
C LYS A 10 16.71 2.56 6.60
N ALA A 11 16.18 3.77 6.52
CA ALA A 11 16.15 4.56 5.29
C ALA A 11 16.02 6.04 5.67
N ALA A 12 17.14 6.75 5.68
CA ALA A 12 17.19 8.20 5.51
C ALA A 12 17.73 8.43 4.10
N GLY A 13 16.90 8.16 3.11
CA GLY A 13 17.09 8.63 1.75
C GLY A 13 16.55 10.06 1.61
N PRO A 14 16.90 10.80 0.53
CA PRO A 14 16.42 12.16 0.29
C PRO A 14 14.88 12.30 0.20
N ASP A 15 14.17 11.18 0.21
CA ASP A 15 12.71 11.02 0.11
C ASP A 15 12.02 10.66 1.43
N ASN A 16 12.77 10.33 2.50
CA ASN A 16 12.32 10.13 3.89
C ASN A 16 11.01 9.34 4.10
N ILE A 17 10.67 8.42 3.19
CA ILE A 17 9.50 7.55 3.31
C ILE A 17 9.74 6.62 4.50
N PRO A 18 8.87 6.62 5.53
CA PRO A 18 9.07 5.78 6.68
C PRO A 18 8.97 4.31 6.24
N ALA A 19 9.93 3.46 6.61
CA ALA A 19 10.03 2.06 6.14
C ALA A 19 8.73 1.24 6.33
N LYS A 20 7.94 1.58 7.34
CA LYS A 20 6.60 1.01 7.59
C LYS A 20 5.58 1.26 6.46
N ALA A 21 5.78 2.29 5.65
CA ALA A 21 4.93 2.57 4.49
C ALA A 21 5.01 1.45 3.43
N LEU A 22 6.16 0.77 3.35
CA LEU A 22 6.47 -0.22 2.31
C LEU A 22 6.26 -1.68 2.77
N ASN A 23 6.05 -1.92 4.06
CA ASN A 23 5.89 -3.28 4.58
C ASN A 23 4.41 -3.68 4.63
N SER A 24 4.01 -4.63 3.77
CA SER A 24 2.71 -5.29 3.84
C SER A 24 2.77 -6.46 4.84
N ASP A 25 2.97 -6.16 6.12
CA ASP A 25 2.93 -7.18 7.16
C ASP A 25 1.47 -7.50 7.56
N VAL A 26 1.23 -8.75 7.97
CA VAL A 26 -0.10 -9.31 8.36
C VAL A 26 -0.79 -8.54 9.50
N GLU A 27 -0.07 -7.64 10.19
CA GLU A 27 -0.59 -6.82 11.30
C GLU A 27 -0.99 -5.39 10.91
N ARG A 28 -1.02 -5.03 9.62
CA ARG A 28 -1.31 -3.65 9.19
C ARG A 28 -2.81 -3.33 9.22
N SER A 29 -3.22 -2.36 10.04
CA SER A 29 -4.59 -1.84 10.10
C SER A 29 -4.74 -0.53 9.33
N CYS A 30 -5.98 -0.16 9.02
CA CYS A 30 -6.32 1.16 8.46
C CYS A 30 -5.79 2.31 9.34
N THR A 31 -5.81 2.12 10.66
CA THR A 31 -5.26 3.11 11.61
C THR A 31 -3.77 3.33 11.41
N ASP A 32 -3.01 2.28 11.07
CA ASP A 32 -1.57 2.38 10.84
C ASP A 32 -1.25 3.13 9.55
N GLU A 33 -2.08 2.94 8.52
CA GLU A 33 -1.98 3.70 7.27
C GLU A 33 -2.27 5.18 7.48
N ILE A 34 -3.35 5.51 8.21
CA ILE A 34 -3.69 6.89 8.57
C ILE A 34 -2.57 7.52 9.40
N ALA A 35 -2.03 6.80 10.39
CA ALA A 35 -0.93 7.28 11.20
C ALA A 35 0.35 7.50 10.37
N THR A 36 0.59 6.67 9.36
CA THR A 36 1.73 6.82 8.45
C THR A 36 1.59 8.06 7.57
N LEU A 37 0.41 8.29 6.98
CA LEU A 37 0.13 9.51 6.22
C LEU A 37 0.27 10.77 7.08
N ARG A 38 -0.21 10.74 8.32
CA ARG A 38 -0.05 11.86 9.28
C ARG A 38 1.42 12.19 9.51
N ILE A 39 2.25 11.19 9.74
CA ILE A 39 3.69 11.40 9.97
C ILE A 39 4.37 12.00 8.73
N ILE A 40 4.01 11.57 7.51
CA ILE A 40 4.56 12.13 6.27
C ILE A 40 4.18 13.62 6.13
N VAL A 41 2.93 13.96 6.43
CA VAL A 41 2.45 15.36 6.43
C VAL A 41 3.20 16.19 7.47
N GLU A 42 3.28 15.71 8.71
CA GLU A 42 3.97 16.42 9.81
C GLU A 42 5.44 16.71 9.47
N GLN A 43 6.15 15.74 8.89
CA GLN A 43 7.55 15.93 8.49
C GLN A 43 7.71 16.92 7.33
N SER A 44 6.79 16.93 6.36
CA SER A 44 6.84 17.90 5.26
C SER A 44 6.71 19.34 5.77
N VAL A 45 5.88 19.55 6.78
CA VAL A 45 5.74 20.85 7.46
C VAL A 45 7.00 21.17 8.27
N GLU A 46 7.53 20.22 9.02
CA GLU A 46 8.75 20.40 9.83
C GLU A 46 9.96 20.84 8.99
N TRP A 47 10.07 20.32 7.77
CA TRP A 47 11.21 20.60 6.88
C TRP A 47 10.92 21.63 5.79
N ASN A 48 9.74 22.28 5.83
CA ASN A 48 9.30 23.22 4.81
C ASN A 48 9.44 22.64 3.38
N SER A 49 9.16 21.36 3.24
CA SER A 49 9.20 20.63 1.96
C SER A 49 7.84 20.65 1.30
N SER A 50 7.80 20.82 -0.02
CA SER A 50 6.56 20.64 -0.77
C SER A 50 6.11 19.17 -0.71
N LEU A 51 4.83 18.95 -0.42
CA LEU A 51 4.21 17.63 -0.37
C LEU A 51 2.95 17.64 -1.25
N TYR A 52 2.81 16.63 -2.11
CA TYR A 52 1.64 16.41 -2.94
C TYR A 52 1.03 15.04 -2.62
N ILE A 53 -0.27 15.00 -2.37
CA ILE A 53 -1.01 13.77 -2.07
C ILE A 53 -2.13 13.63 -3.09
N ASN A 54 -2.21 12.47 -3.74
CA ASN A 54 -3.30 12.13 -4.66
C ASN A 54 -4.10 10.96 -4.08
N PHE A 55 -5.42 11.13 -3.97
CA PHE A 55 -6.33 10.07 -3.56
C PHE A 55 -6.97 9.46 -4.80
N ILE A 56 -6.69 8.17 -5.03
CA ILE A 56 -7.25 7.41 -6.15
C ILE A 56 -8.25 6.43 -5.57
N ASP A 57 -9.50 6.56 -5.99
CA ASP A 57 -10.57 5.61 -5.69
C ASP A 57 -11.13 5.02 -6.97
N TYR A 58 -11.50 3.75 -6.93
CA TYR A 58 -12.07 3.05 -8.09
C TYR A 58 -13.57 2.86 -7.89
N GLU A 59 -14.37 3.39 -8.82
CA GLU A 59 -15.79 3.10 -8.85
C GLU A 59 -16.00 1.60 -9.07
N LYS A 60 -16.63 0.93 -8.08
CA LYS A 60 -16.93 -0.51 -8.12
C LYS A 60 -15.70 -1.33 -8.53
N ALA A 61 -14.63 -1.22 -7.76
CA ALA A 61 -13.32 -1.81 -8.06
C ALA A 61 -13.34 -3.30 -8.45
N PHE A 62 -14.27 -4.09 -7.90
CA PHE A 62 -14.39 -5.53 -8.23
C PHE A 62 -15.25 -5.79 -9.47
N ASP A 63 -16.29 -4.98 -9.71
CA ASP A 63 -17.17 -5.13 -10.87
C ASP A 63 -16.51 -4.67 -12.17
N SER A 64 -15.58 -3.71 -12.06
CA SER A 64 -14.86 -3.14 -13.21
C SER A 64 -13.69 -3.99 -13.71
N VAL A 65 -13.34 -5.09 -13.03
CA VAL A 65 -12.22 -5.95 -13.44
C VAL A 65 -12.59 -6.81 -14.65
N ASP A 66 -11.78 -6.76 -15.72
CA ASP A 66 -11.90 -7.71 -16.83
C ASP A 66 -11.56 -9.14 -16.37
N ARG A 67 -12.58 -9.98 -16.27
CA ARG A 67 -12.46 -11.39 -15.89
C ARG A 67 -11.46 -12.15 -16.78
N ARG A 68 -11.37 -11.86 -18.09
CA ARG A 68 -10.43 -12.57 -18.98
C ARG A 68 -8.98 -12.29 -18.59
N THR A 69 -8.67 -11.03 -18.32
CA THR A 69 -7.36 -10.61 -17.83
C THR A 69 -7.09 -11.19 -16.45
N LEU A 70 -8.08 -11.21 -15.55
CA LEU A 70 -7.94 -11.81 -14.22
C LEU A 70 -7.51 -13.29 -14.29
N TRP A 71 -8.15 -14.11 -15.11
CA TRP A 71 -7.77 -15.53 -15.27
C TRP A 71 -6.35 -15.72 -15.81
N LYS A 72 -5.95 -14.87 -16.77
CA LYS A 72 -4.58 -14.90 -17.31
C LYS A 72 -3.56 -14.56 -16.23
N ARG A 73 -3.85 -13.57 -15.38
CA ARG A 73 -2.97 -13.19 -14.26
C ARG A 73 -2.87 -14.30 -13.22
N LEU A 74 -3.99 -14.93 -12.83
CA LEU A 74 -3.97 -16.03 -11.86
C LEU A 74 -3.12 -17.21 -12.35
N ARG A 75 -3.26 -17.62 -13.62
CA ARG A 75 -2.39 -18.65 -14.21
C ARG A 75 -0.92 -18.22 -14.24
N HIS A 76 -0.65 -16.96 -14.58
CA HIS A 76 0.71 -16.44 -14.61
C HIS A 76 1.40 -16.48 -13.24
N TYR A 77 0.66 -16.23 -12.16
CA TYR A 77 1.15 -16.36 -10.78
C TYR A 77 1.19 -17.80 -10.25
N GLY A 78 0.93 -18.81 -11.09
CA GLY A 78 1.04 -20.22 -10.72
C GLY A 78 -0.18 -20.81 -10.01
N VAL A 79 -1.33 -20.11 -10.04
CA VAL A 79 -2.58 -20.67 -9.49
C VAL A 79 -3.02 -21.87 -10.34
N PRO A 80 -3.22 -23.06 -9.74
CA PRO A 80 -3.61 -24.26 -10.48
C PRO A 80 -4.90 -24.09 -11.28
N GLU A 81 -4.96 -24.66 -12.49
CA GLU A 81 -6.11 -24.52 -13.39
C GLU A 81 -7.42 -25.03 -12.77
N LYS A 82 -7.35 -26.02 -11.88
CA LYS A 82 -8.51 -26.49 -11.10
C LYS A 82 -9.15 -25.37 -10.28
N ILE A 83 -8.33 -24.54 -9.62
CA ILE A 83 -8.80 -23.40 -8.82
C ILE A 83 -9.34 -22.31 -9.74
N VAL A 84 -8.61 -21.97 -10.81
CA VAL A 84 -9.07 -20.97 -11.79
C VAL A 84 -10.42 -21.37 -12.41
N SER A 85 -10.64 -22.65 -12.69
CA SER A 85 -11.90 -23.16 -13.23
C SER A 85 -13.06 -23.00 -12.23
N ILE A 86 -12.82 -23.23 -10.94
CA ILE A 86 -13.84 -23.03 -9.89
C ILE A 86 -14.23 -21.55 -9.83
N ILE A 87 -13.25 -20.64 -9.75
CA ILE A 87 -13.51 -19.19 -9.66
C ILE A 87 -14.23 -18.69 -10.93
N ARG A 88 -13.91 -19.25 -12.10
CA ARG A 88 -14.58 -18.90 -13.36
C ARG A 88 -16.04 -19.34 -13.41
N SER A 89 -16.37 -20.46 -12.78
CA SER A 89 -17.76 -20.97 -12.71
C SER A 89 -18.61 -20.30 -11.64
N SER A 90 -17.99 -19.45 -10.80
CA SER A 90 -18.65 -18.55 -9.85
C SER A 90 -19.05 -17.22 -10.46
#